data_AF-A0A496VEH8-F1
#
_entry.id   AF-A0A496VEH8-F1
#
_cell.length_a   1.000
_cell.length_b   1.000
_cell.length_c   1.000
_cell.angle_alpha   90.00
_cell.angle_beta   90.00
_cell.angle_gamma   90.00
#
_symmetry.space_group_name_H-M   'P 1'
#
loop_
_entity.id
_entity.type
_entity.pdbx_description
1 polymer ?
#
loop_
_entity_poly.entity_id
_entity_poly.type
_entity_poly.pdbx_seq_one_letter_code
_entity_poly.pdbx_strand_id
1 'polypeptide(L)'
;MIQFISIFALQHSQLEPYVKLSQIKRDHYYSNGQYGKHWSVRQIIDESAEENPDEDRVVYKVLAGAGRRKNETCTRAEFADWAVYEVFRNENSWQKIT
;
A
#
# COMPACT_ATOMS: atom_id res chain seq x y z
N MET A 1 -12.51 -39.70 12.04
CA MET A 1 -11.87 -39.01 10.90
C MET A 1 -11.46 -37.62 11.38
N ILE A 2 -10.16 -37.35 11.37
CA ILE A 2 -9.57 -36.05 11.70
C ILE A 2 -9.54 -35.22 10.42
N GLN A 3 -10.07 -33.99 10.44
CA GLN A 3 -9.32 -32.86 9.90
C GLN A 3 -9.75 -31.55 10.57
N PHE A 4 -8.82 -31.04 11.38
CA PHE A 4 -8.82 -29.71 11.97
C PHE A 4 -8.89 -28.65 10.86
N ILE A 5 -9.88 -27.76 10.90
CA ILE A 5 -9.80 -26.49 10.19
C ILE A 5 -9.30 -25.48 11.22
N SER A 6 -8.01 -25.16 11.08
CA SER A 6 -7.16 -24.50 12.05
C SER A 6 -7.68 -23.15 12.53
N ILE A 7 -7.85 -23.04 13.85
CA ILE A 7 -8.09 -21.81 14.62
C ILE A 7 -6.74 -21.03 14.77
N PHE A 8 -6.04 -20.78 13.67
CA PHE A 8 -4.70 -20.14 13.70
C PHE A 8 -4.58 -19.00 12.69
N ALA A 9 -5.50 -18.03 12.76
CA ALA A 9 -5.26 -16.69 12.21
C ALA A 9 -5.62 -15.59 13.23
N LEU A 10 -5.62 -15.92 14.52
CA LEU A 10 -6.06 -15.02 15.61
C LEU A 10 -4.94 -14.71 16.63
N GLN A 11 -3.67 -14.85 16.25
CA GLN A 11 -2.57 -14.50 17.17
C GLN A 11 -1.35 -13.92 16.47
N HIS A 12 -1.53 -12.73 15.90
CA HIS A 12 -0.49 -11.69 15.81
C HIS A 12 -1.18 -10.33 15.93
N SER A 13 -1.74 -10.03 17.11
CA SER A 13 -1.84 -8.63 17.51
C SER A 13 -0.41 -8.17 17.83
N GLN A 14 0.03 -7.07 17.24
CA GLN A 14 0.85 -5.98 17.79
C GLN A 14 1.54 -5.22 16.63
N LEU A 15 1.05 -3.99 16.37
CA LEU A 15 1.59 -2.92 15.50
C LEU A 15 1.08 -2.91 14.05
N GLU A 16 0.08 -2.06 13.80
CA GLU A 16 -0.44 -1.50 12.54
C GLU A 16 0.04 -2.17 11.22
N PRO A 17 -0.83 -2.83 10.43
CA PRO A 17 -0.44 -3.41 9.15
C PRO A 17 -0.15 -2.36 8.06
N TYR A 18 -0.17 -1.07 8.41
CA TYR A 18 -0.08 0.06 7.50
C TYR A 18 1.33 0.64 7.46
N VAL A 19 1.70 1.15 6.29
CA VAL A 19 2.99 1.82 6.09
C VAL A 19 2.96 3.17 6.82
N LYS A 20 3.99 3.48 7.61
CA LYS A 20 4.07 4.78 8.30
C LYS A 20 4.24 5.92 7.30
N LEU A 21 3.79 7.13 7.64
CA LEU A 21 3.94 8.34 6.82
C LEU A 21 5.38 8.51 6.29
N SER A 22 6.37 8.39 7.18
CA SER A 22 7.79 8.55 6.84
C SER A 22 8.37 7.48 5.91
N GLN A 23 7.62 6.40 5.67
CA GLN A 23 7.99 5.32 4.75
C GLN A 23 7.35 5.48 3.38
N ILE A 24 6.38 6.41 3.20
CA ILE A 24 5.83 6.77 1.90
C ILE A 24 6.82 7.70 1.20
N LYS A 25 7.40 7.24 0.10
CA LYS A 25 8.48 7.92 -0.62
C LYS A 25 8.18 8.00 -2.11
N ARG A 26 8.59 9.10 -2.74
CA ARG A 26 8.60 9.24 -4.20
C ARG A 26 9.36 8.08 -4.85
N ASP A 27 8.88 7.65 -6.03
CA ASP A 27 9.43 6.59 -6.87
C ASP A 27 9.33 5.16 -6.32
N HIS A 28 8.77 4.99 -5.12
CA HIS A 28 8.48 3.69 -4.53
C HIS A 28 7.05 3.20 -4.85
N TYR A 29 6.81 1.89 -4.68
CA TYR A 29 5.55 1.24 -5.01
C TYR A 29 4.92 0.59 -3.79
N TYR A 30 3.60 0.68 -3.66
CA TYR A 30 2.87 0.19 -2.49
C TYR A 30 1.64 -0.62 -2.92
N SER A 31 1.30 -1.61 -2.09
CA SER A 31 0.13 -2.47 -2.23
C SER A 31 -0.82 -2.27 -1.06
N ASN A 32 -2.13 -2.34 -1.32
CA ASN A 32 -3.16 -2.31 -0.28
C ASN A 32 -3.38 -3.67 0.41
N GLY A 33 -2.59 -4.70 0.07
CA GLY A 33 -2.66 -6.01 0.70
C GLY A 33 -3.94 -6.82 0.42
N GLN A 34 -4.84 -6.31 -0.43
CA GLN A 34 -6.09 -6.97 -0.79
C GLN A 34 -5.90 -8.01 -1.90
N TYR A 35 -6.97 -8.69 -2.31
CA TYR A 35 -6.95 -9.71 -3.36
C TYR A 35 -8.02 -9.45 -4.43
N GLY A 36 -7.85 -10.09 -5.59
CA GLY A 36 -8.83 -10.06 -6.69
C GLY A 36 -9.10 -8.64 -7.20
N LYS A 37 -10.39 -8.30 -7.38
CA LYS A 37 -10.80 -7.02 -7.98
C LYS A 37 -10.48 -5.77 -7.13
N HIS A 38 -10.21 -5.96 -5.85
CA HIS A 38 -9.89 -4.86 -4.92
C HIS A 38 -8.39 -4.68 -4.72
N TRP A 39 -7.57 -5.64 -5.16
CA TRP A 39 -6.11 -5.50 -5.12
C TRP A 39 -5.65 -4.38 -6.06
N SER A 40 -4.70 -3.58 -5.58
CA SER A 40 -4.16 -2.46 -6.33
C SER A 40 -2.70 -2.19 -5.95
N VAL A 41 -1.92 -1.74 -6.94
CA VAL A 41 -0.55 -1.24 -6.75
C VAL A 41 -0.48 0.21 -7.22
N ARG A 42 0.08 1.08 -6.38
CA ARG A 42 0.26 2.50 -6.65
C ARG A 42 1.74 2.87 -6.53
N GLN A 43 2.21 3.74 -7.41
CA GLN A 43 3.53 4.36 -7.34
C GLN A 43 3.38 5.82 -6.93
N ILE A 44 4.17 6.30 -5.97
CA ILE A 44 4.27 7.74 -5.73
C ILE A 44 5.12 8.34 -6.85
N ILE A 45 4.56 9.29 -7.61
CA ILE A 45 5.24 9.93 -8.75
C ILE A 45 5.65 11.38 -8.46
N ASP A 46 5.05 11.99 -7.43
CA ASP A 46 5.38 13.33 -6.96
C ASP A 46 4.93 13.51 -5.50
N GLU A 47 5.52 14.48 -4.79
CA GLU A 47 5.17 14.79 -3.41
C GLU A 47 5.42 16.27 -3.05
N SER A 48 4.61 16.79 -2.13
CA SER A 48 4.80 18.09 -1.47
C SER A 48 4.87 17.82 0.02
N ALA A 49 6.10 17.81 0.57
CA ALA A 49 6.32 17.53 1.97
C ALA A 49 6.14 18.82 2.79
N GLU A 50 5.15 18.83 3.67
CA GLU A 50 4.83 19.95 4.55
C GLU A 50 4.83 19.48 6.02
N GLU A 51 5.05 20.40 6.96
CA GLU A 51 4.98 20.07 8.40
C GLU A 51 3.53 19.82 8.86
N ASN A 52 2.56 20.49 8.22
CA ASN A 52 1.14 20.29 8.48
C ASN A 52 0.65 19.01 7.75
N PRO A 53 0.17 17.96 8.46
CA PRO A 53 -0.28 16.72 7.83
C PRO A 53 -1.44 16.88 6.85
N ASP A 54 -2.27 17.91 7.02
CA ASP A 54 -3.39 18.21 6.11
C ASP A 54 -2.92 18.79 4.77
N GLU A 55 -1.68 19.30 4.73
CA GLU A 55 -1.04 19.91 3.57
C GLU A 55 0.06 19.01 2.96
N ASP A 56 0.52 17.98 3.68
CA ASP A 56 1.46 16.97 3.16
C ASP A 56 0.75 16.06 2.16
N ARG A 57 0.99 16.31 0.88
CA ARG A 57 0.28 15.65 -0.23
C ARG A 57 1.22 14.82 -1.09
N VAL A 58 0.67 13.73 -1.61
CA VAL A 58 1.35 12.87 -2.58
C VAL A 58 0.51 12.73 -3.85
N VAL A 59 1.20 12.65 -4.99
CA VAL A 59 0.59 12.28 -6.26
C VAL A 59 1.01 10.86 -6.59
N TYR A 60 0.04 10.00 -6.88
CA TYR A 60 0.30 8.61 -7.20
C TYR A 60 -0.26 8.20 -8.56
N LYS A 61 0.36 7.18 -9.16
CA LYS A 61 -0.13 6.49 -10.36
C LYS A 61 -0.57 5.08 -10.02
N VAL A 62 -1.76 4.68 -10.49
CA VAL A 62 -2.22 3.30 -10.35
C VAL A 62 -1.59 2.41 -11.42
N LEU A 63 -0.77 1.45 -11.01
CA LEU A 63 -0.05 0.55 -11.92
C LEU A 63 -0.78 -0.78 -12.16
N ALA A 64 -1.53 -1.24 -11.16
CA ALA A 64 -2.36 -2.42 -11.22
C ALA A 64 -3.62 -2.24 -10.37
N GLY A 65 -4.70 -2.94 -10.71
CA GLY A 65 -6.00 -2.83 -10.03
C GLY A 65 -6.96 -1.83 -10.68
N ALA A 66 -8.03 -1.51 -9.96
CA ALA A 66 -9.05 -0.56 -10.41
C ALA A 66 -8.44 0.85 -10.60
N GLY A 67 -8.76 1.50 -11.72
CA GLY A 67 -8.19 2.82 -12.03
C GLY A 67 -6.79 2.79 -12.66
N ARG A 68 -6.30 1.62 -13.10
CA ARG A 68 -4.99 1.47 -13.77
C ARG A 68 -4.76 2.56 -14.84
N ARG A 69 -3.54 3.12 -14.83
CA ARG A 69 -3.05 4.24 -15.66
C ARG A 69 -3.55 5.63 -15.26
N LYS A 70 -4.43 5.75 -14.27
CA LYS A 70 -4.81 7.06 -13.71
C LYS A 70 -3.74 7.56 -12.75
N ASN A 71 -3.65 8.89 -12.67
CA ASN A 71 -2.92 9.61 -11.64
C ASN A 71 -3.94 10.31 -10.73
N GLU A 72 -3.72 10.27 -9.43
CA GLU A 72 -4.58 10.89 -8.42
C GLU A 72 -3.71 11.51 -7.30
N THR A 73 -4.33 12.32 -6.46
CA THR A 73 -3.67 13.04 -5.36
C THR A 73 -4.45 12.86 -4.08
N CYS A 74 -3.77 12.63 -2.97
CA CYS A 74 -4.33 12.54 -1.63
C CYS A 74 -3.35 13.11 -0.61
N THR A 75 -3.74 13.22 0.66
CA THR A 75 -2.76 13.47 1.73
C THR A 75 -1.86 12.24 1.90
N ARG A 76 -0.67 12.42 2.47
CA ARG A 76 0.21 11.30 2.78
C ARG A 76 -0.41 10.35 3.80
N ALA A 77 -1.22 10.87 4.71
CA ALA A 77 -2.00 10.09 5.68
C ALA A 77 -3.04 9.20 5.01
N GLU A 78 -3.85 9.75 4.10
CA GLU A 78 -4.81 8.95 3.32
C GLU A 78 -4.12 7.85 2.50
N PHE A 79 -2.92 8.13 1.98
CA PHE A 79 -2.15 7.12 1.25
C PHE A 79 -1.60 6.03 2.19
N ALA A 80 -1.10 6.41 3.37
CA ALA A 80 -0.59 5.49 4.38
C ALA A 80 -1.69 4.55 4.89
N ASP A 81 -2.90 5.06 5.14
CA ASP A 81 -4.07 4.26 5.53
C ASP A 81 -4.50 3.27 4.43
N TRP A 82 -4.23 3.60 3.17
CA TRP A 82 -4.45 2.70 2.04
C TRP A 82 -3.33 1.65 1.87
N ALA A 83 -2.09 1.98 2.21
CA ALA A 83 -0.90 1.17 1.94
C ALA A 83 -0.58 0.19 3.08
N VAL A 84 -0.49 -1.10 2.77
CA VAL A 84 -0.15 -2.15 3.76
C VAL A 84 1.34 -2.49 3.71
N TYR A 85 1.94 -2.55 2.52
CA TYR A 85 3.38 -2.78 2.39
C TYR A 85 3.94 -2.24 1.09
N GLU A 86 5.24 -1.95 1.10
CA GLU A 86 6.01 -1.64 -0.09
C GLU A 86 6.21 -2.90 -0.95
N VAL A 87 6.21 -2.72 -2.27
CA VAL A 87 6.42 -3.78 -3.25
C VAL A 87 7.46 -3.35 -4.28
N PHE A 88 8.06 -4.32 -4.94
CA PHE A 88 8.84 -4.12 -6.16
C PHE A 88 8.30 -4.98 -7.28
N ARG A 89 8.59 -4.57 -8.52
CA ARG A 89 8.19 -5.33 -9.70
C ARG A 89 9.26 -6.37 -10.03
N ASN A 90 8.86 -7.63 -10.01
CA ASN A 90 9.67 -8.76 -10.46
C ASN A 90 9.03 -9.35 -11.71
N GLU A 91 9.59 -8.97 -12.87
CA GLU A 91 9.05 -9.29 -14.21
C GLU A 91 7.57 -8.88 -14.35
N ASN A 92 6.68 -9.87 -14.29
CA ASN A 92 5.23 -9.73 -14.43
C ASN A 92 4.48 -9.84 -13.09
N SER A 93 5.21 -9.93 -11.98
CA SER A 93 4.66 -10.07 -10.63
C SER A 93 5.07 -8.90 -9.72
N TRP A 94 4.26 -8.67 -8.69
CA TRP A 94 4.58 -7.73 -7.62
C TRP A 94 4.93 -8.52 -6.36
N GLN A 95 6.06 -8.20 -5.76
CA GLN A 95 6.56 -8.89 -4.57
C GLN A 95 6.76 -7.88 -3.45
N LYS A 96 6.38 -8.28 -2.23
CA LYS A 96 6.58 -7.47 -1.03
C LYS A 96 8.08 -7.30 -0.77
N ILE A 97 8.48 -6.08 -0.40
CA ILE A 97 9.82 -5.84 0.14
C ILE A 97 9.84 -6.37 1.59
N THR A 98 10.80 -7.25 1.87
CA THR A 98 10.94 -7.95 3.16
C THR A 98 12.02 -7.28 4.01
#